data_AF-A0A6P7H115-F1
#
_entry.id   AF-A0A6P7H115-F1
#
_cell.length_a   1.000
_cell.length_b   1.000
_cell.length_c   1.000
_cell.angle_alpha   90.00
_cell.angle_beta   90.00
_cell.angle_gamma   90.00
#
_symmetry.space_group_name_H-M   'P 1'
#
loop_
_entity.id
_entity.type
_entity.pdbx_description
1 polymer ?
#
loop_
_entity_poly.entity_id
_entity_poly.type
_entity_poly.pdbx_seq_one_letter_code
_entity_poly.pdbx_strand_id
1 'polypeptide(L)'
;MSIHGMTSPKRLQLLQKQMVAGLTTPKSDQRGKFLERHNKISEEACQSARDHINSIPKYISHYSRKRNPHKTYIDHDLNISSLYHEYYKPWCAERNLLPISQDKYRRIFCSEFNIGFKIPRSDTCKICD
;
A
#
# COMPACT_ATOMS: atom_id res chain seq x y z
N MET A 1 5.18 -21.79 39.22
CA MET A 1 5.92 -21.65 37.95
C MET A 1 4.97 -21.13 36.88
N SER A 2 5.17 -19.90 36.40
CA SER A 2 4.35 -19.35 35.31
C SER A 2 4.88 -19.88 33.99
N ILE A 3 4.13 -20.76 33.34
CA ILE A 3 4.53 -21.40 32.08
C ILE A 3 4.30 -20.37 30.97
N HIS A 4 5.36 -19.64 30.59
CA HIS A 4 5.30 -18.66 29.52
C HIS A 4 4.80 -19.30 28.22
N GLY A 5 3.79 -18.69 27.61
CA GLY A 5 3.18 -19.16 26.36
C GLY A 5 1.90 -20.01 26.52
N MET A 6 1.52 -20.43 27.72
CA MET A 6 0.24 -21.14 27.99
C MET A 6 -0.88 -20.24 28.55
N THR A 7 -0.66 -18.93 28.57
CA THR A 7 -1.60 -17.95 29.17
C THR A 7 -2.81 -17.61 28.30
N SER A 8 -2.80 -17.98 27.01
CA SER A 8 -3.91 -17.68 26.11
C SER A 8 -5.06 -18.68 26.28
N PRO A 9 -6.30 -18.23 26.58
CA PRO A 9 -7.47 -19.12 26.71
C PRO A 9 -7.70 -19.98 25.46
N LYS A 10 -7.45 -19.41 24.27
CA LYS A 10 -7.60 -20.12 22.99
C LYS A 10 -6.62 -21.29 22.86
N ARG A 11 -5.41 -21.15 23.43
CA ARG A 11 -4.39 -22.21 23.39
C ARG A 11 -4.76 -23.36 24.32
N LEU A 12 -5.31 -23.05 25.50
CA LEU A 12 -5.82 -24.07 26.43
C LEU A 12 -7.00 -24.84 25.83
N GLN A 13 -7.95 -24.15 25.20
CA GLN A 13 -9.07 -24.78 24.49
C GLN A 13 -8.61 -25.69 23.33
N LEU A 14 -7.60 -25.26 22.57
CA LEU A 14 -7.02 -26.09 21.51
C LEU A 14 -6.39 -27.37 22.07
N LEU A 15 -5.62 -27.26 23.16
CA LEU A 15 -4.99 -28.41 23.81
C LEU A 15 -6.05 -29.36 24.37
N GLN A 16 -7.09 -28.85 25.04
CA GLN A 16 -8.21 -29.65 25.52
C GLN A 16 -8.89 -30.42 24.37
N LYS A 17 -9.15 -29.76 23.24
CA LYS A 17 -9.68 -30.42 22.03
C LYS A 17 -8.76 -31.52 21.51
N GLN A 18 -7.45 -31.29 21.51
CA GLN A 18 -6.47 -32.30 21.08
C GLN A 18 -6.45 -33.50 22.02
N MET A 19 -6.53 -33.26 23.33
CA MET A 19 -6.61 -34.32 24.34
C MET A 19 -7.88 -35.16 24.19
N VAL A 20 -9.04 -34.51 24.00
CA VAL A 20 -10.32 -35.21 23.74
C VAL A 20 -10.27 -36.04 22.45
N ALA A 21 -9.54 -35.56 21.43
CA ALA A 21 -9.32 -36.29 20.18
C ALA A 21 -8.28 -37.43 20.28
N GLY A 22 -7.75 -37.74 21.48
CA GLY A 22 -6.82 -38.83 21.72
C GLY A 22 -5.36 -38.56 21.34
N LEU A 23 -5.00 -37.29 21.07
CA LEU A 23 -3.60 -36.93 20.85
C LEU A 23 -2.85 -36.87 22.20
N THR A 24 -1.83 -37.70 22.34
CA THR A 24 -0.95 -37.77 23.52
C THR A 24 0.07 -36.62 23.57
N THR A 25 0.40 -36.06 22.41
CA THR A 25 1.33 -34.93 22.28
C THR A 25 0.69 -33.77 21.51
N PRO A 26 0.92 -32.50 21.92
CA PRO A 26 0.45 -31.36 21.16
C PRO A 26 0.96 -31.38 19.72
N LYS A 27 0.10 -30.98 18.77
CA LYS A 27 0.53 -30.81 17.38
C LYS A 27 1.66 -29.79 17.27
N SER A 28 2.61 -30.04 16.37
CA SER A 28 3.70 -29.11 16.11
C SER A 28 3.19 -27.75 15.66
N ASP A 29 3.93 -26.69 16.00
CA ASP A 29 3.56 -25.32 15.64
C ASP A 29 3.55 -25.15 14.11
N GLN A 30 2.43 -24.67 13.59
CA GLN A 30 2.21 -24.43 12.15
C GLN A 30 2.17 -22.93 11.81
N ARG A 31 2.45 -22.03 12.76
CA ARG A 31 2.56 -20.60 12.46
C ARG A 31 3.63 -20.35 11.39
N GLY A 32 3.32 -19.49 10.43
CA GLY A 32 4.26 -19.12 9.36
C GLY A 32 4.52 -20.20 8.30
N LYS A 33 3.94 -21.40 8.41
CA LYS A 33 4.13 -22.50 7.45
C LYS A 33 3.12 -22.52 6.31
N PHE A 34 2.23 -21.54 6.24
CA PHE A 34 1.27 -21.43 5.14
C PHE A 34 2.01 -20.96 3.88
N LEU A 35 2.16 -21.86 2.91
CA LEU A 35 2.90 -21.65 1.66
C LEU A 35 2.18 -20.64 0.76
N GLU A 36 0.88 -20.83 0.61
CA GLU A 36 0.03 -19.88 -0.09
C GLU A 36 -0.24 -18.70 0.81
N ARG A 37 -0.39 -17.49 0.28
CA ARG A 37 -0.86 -16.35 1.08
C ARG A 37 -2.13 -15.88 0.42
N HIS A 38 -3.27 -16.30 0.96
CA HIS A 38 -4.59 -15.99 0.40
C HIS A 38 -4.84 -14.47 0.27
N ASN A 39 -4.20 -13.66 1.13
CA ASN A 39 -4.27 -12.20 1.07
C ASN A 39 -3.18 -11.57 0.19
N LYS A 40 -2.45 -12.36 -0.60
CA LYS A 40 -1.46 -11.82 -1.53
C LYS A 40 -2.21 -11.16 -2.68
N ILE A 41 -1.99 -9.86 -2.82
CA ILE A 41 -2.50 -9.09 -3.95
C ILE A 41 -1.77 -9.58 -5.21
N SER A 42 -2.50 -9.77 -6.31
CA SER A 42 -1.92 -10.19 -7.58
C SER A 42 -0.95 -9.13 -8.10
N GLU A 43 0.09 -9.57 -8.82
CA GLU A 43 1.06 -8.65 -9.41
C GLU A 43 0.39 -7.78 -10.48
N GLU A 44 -0.55 -8.34 -11.23
CA GLU A 44 -1.39 -7.62 -12.21
C GLU A 44 -2.13 -6.44 -11.58
N ALA A 45 -2.71 -6.62 -10.39
CA ALA A 45 -3.39 -5.55 -9.68
C ALA A 45 -2.40 -4.50 -9.14
N CYS A 46 -1.17 -4.89 -8.80
CA CYS A 46 -0.12 -3.92 -8.47
C CYS A 46 0.33 -3.15 -9.72
N GLN A 47 0.41 -3.81 -10.87
CA GLN A 47 0.78 -3.19 -12.14
C GLN A 47 -0.26 -2.15 -12.58
N SER A 48 -1.56 -2.43 -12.43
CA SER A 48 -2.62 -1.46 -12.74
C SER A 48 -2.46 -0.15 -11.96
N ALA A 49 -2.03 -0.22 -10.70
CA ALA A 49 -1.73 0.96 -9.90
C ALA A 49 -0.52 1.73 -10.42
N ARG A 50 0.55 1.03 -10.85
CA ARG A 50 1.73 1.67 -11.47
C ARG A 50 1.36 2.37 -12.77
N ASP A 51 0.58 1.71 -13.60
CA ASP A 51 0.14 2.23 -14.90
C ASP A 51 -0.71 3.48 -14.72
N HIS A 52 -1.63 3.46 -13.76
CA HIS A 52 -2.40 4.64 -13.37
C HIS A 52 -1.48 5.79 -12.89
N ILE A 53 -0.54 5.52 -11.97
CA ILE A 53 0.39 6.56 -11.47
C ILE A 53 1.24 7.13 -12.61
N ASN A 54 1.57 6.33 -13.62
CA ASN A 54 2.30 6.76 -14.81
C ASN A 54 1.47 7.64 -15.74
N SER A 55 0.17 7.41 -15.84
CA SER A 55 -0.74 8.24 -16.66
C SER A 55 -1.01 9.64 -16.09
N ILE A 56 -0.73 9.87 -14.79
CA ILE A 56 -0.97 11.18 -14.16
C ILE A 56 0.00 12.22 -14.75
N PRO A 57 -0.48 13.42 -15.15
CA PRO A 57 0.38 14.50 -15.61
C PRO A 57 1.32 14.95 -14.49
N LYS A 58 2.62 14.99 -14.80
CA LYS A 58 3.69 15.36 -13.87
C LYS A 58 4.53 16.46 -14.47
N TYR A 59 5.07 17.31 -13.60
CA TYR A 59 5.88 18.45 -14.00
C TYR A 59 7.24 18.41 -13.31
N ILE A 60 8.27 18.93 -13.99
CA ILE A 60 9.59 19.13 -13.40
C ILE A 60 9.68 20.58 -12.94
N SER A 61 10.10 20.81 -11.71
CA SER A 61 10.30 22.16 -11.21
C SER A 61 11.47 22.84 -11.92
N HIS A 62 11.20 24.03 -12.49
CA HIS A 62 12.21 24.82 -13.21
C HIS A 62 13.43 25.14 -12.35
N TYR A 63 13.21 25.45 -11.06
CA TYR A 63 14.25 25.85 -10.13
C TYR A 63 15.05 24.66 -9.59
N SER A 64 14.43 23.51 -9.40
CA SER A 64 15.08 22.34 -8.82
C SER A 64 15.53 21.29 -9.84
N ARG A 65 15.22 21.43 -11.14
CA ARG A 65 15.61 20.46 -12.18
C ARG A 65 17.12 20.16 -12.21
N LYS A 66 17.95 21.17 -11.97
CA LYS A 66 19.43 21.02 -11.97
C LYS A 66 19.94 20.27 -10.74
N ARG A 67 19.22 20.38 -9.61
CA ARG A 67 19.59 19.77 -8.32
C ARG A 67 18.93 18.40 -8.12
N ASN A 68 17.74 18.18 -8.69
CA ASN A 68 16.92 16.99 -8.53
C ASN A 68 16.28 16.60 -9.88
N PRO A 69 17.06 16.11 -10.87
CA PRO A 69 16.56 15.85 -12.22
C PRO A 69 15.49 14.74 -12.28
N HIS A 70 15.52 13.80 -11.35
CA HIS A 70 14.58 12.67 -11.30
C HIS A 70 13.32 12.93 -10.46
N LYS A 71 13.20 14.11 -9.83
CA LYS A 71 12.05 14.44 -9.00
C LYS A 71 11.00 15.16 -9.83
N THR A 72 9.80 14.60 -9.83
CA THR A 72 8.64 15.18 -10.53
C THR A 72 7.57 15.58 -9.52
N TYR A 73 6.64 16.43 -9.96
CA TYR A 73 5.62 17.01 -9.10
C TYR A 73 4.24 16.90 -9.74
N ILE A 74 3.25 16.56 -8.92
CA ILE A 74 1.82 16.64 -9.22
C ILE A 74 1.28 17.97 -8.67
N ASP A 75 0.13 18.40 -9.16
CA ASP A 75 -0.55 19.59 -8.69
C ASP A 75 -0.81 19.61 -7.16
N HIS A 76 -0.88 20.80 -6.59
CA HIS A 76 -1.08 21.07 -5.17
C HIS A 76 -2.49 20.71 -4.67
N ASP A 77 -3.48 20.75 -5.56
CA ASP A 77 -4.87 20.42 -5.24
C ASP A 77 -5.11 18.91 -5.10
N LEU A 78 -4.16 18.11 -5.59
CA LEU A 78 -4.23 16.66 -5.53
C LEU A 78 -3.48 16.12 -4.32
N ASN A 79 -4.00 15.03 -3.78
CA ASN A 79 -3.35 14.26 -2.73
C ASN A 79 -3.50 12.76 -3.04
N ILE A 80 -2.74 11.89 -2.35
CA ILE A 80 -2.79 10.43 -2.61
C ILE A 80 -4.20 9.86 -2.40
N SER A 81 -4.98 10.43 -1.47
CA SER A 81 -6.36 10.01 -1.23
C SER A 81 -7.26 10.35 -2.42
N SER A 82 -7.24 11.61 -2.87
CA SER A 82 -7.98 12.07 -4.05
C SER A 82 -7.57 11.31 -5.30
N LEU A 83 -6.26 11.12 -5.54
CA LEU A 83 -5.75 10.28 -6.64
C LEU A 83 -6.32 8.86 -6.62
N TYR A 84 -6.51 8.28 -5.44
CA TYR A 84 -7.08 6.95 -5.31
C TYR A 84 -8.60 6.92 -5.52
N HIS A 85 -9.32 7.81 -4.84
CA HIS A 85 -10.78 7.80 -4.81
C HIS A 85 -11.42 8.39 -6.07
N GLU A 86 -10.88 9.50 -6.56
CA GLU A 86 -11.46 10.29 -7.66
C GLU A 86 -10.90 9.88 -9.03
N TYR A 87 -9.70 9.30 -9.08
CA TYR A 87 -9.03 8.97 -10.35
C TYR A 87 -8.81 7.46 -10.52
N TYR A 88 -8.11 6.80 -9.59
CA TYR A 88 -7.75 5.38 -9.74
C TYR A 88 -8.96 4.44 -9.74
N LYS A 89 -9.90 4.63 -8.81
CA LYS A 89 -11.11 3.80 -8.75
C LYS A 89 -11.96 3.90 -10.02
N PRO A 90 -12.32 5.10 -10.51
CA PRO A 90 -12.99 5.24 -11.81
C PRO A 90 -12.17 4.66 -12.97
N TRP A 91 -10.87 4.92 -13.02
CA TRP A 91 -9.97 4.41 -14.05
C TRP A 91 -9.95 2.86 -14.11
N CYS A 92 -10.02 2.21 -12.95
CA CYS A 92 -10.16 0.75 -12.86
C CYS A 92 -11.55 0.28 -13.33
N ALA A 93 -12.61 0.98 -12.93
CA ALA A 93 -13.99 0.64 -13.31
C ALA A 93 -14.19 0.70 -14.83
N GLU A 94 -13.67 1.73 -15.50
CA GLU A 94 -13.68 1.87 -16.96
C GLU A 94 -12.97 0.71 -17.69
N ARG A 95 -11.98 0.10 -17.03
CA ARG A 95 -11.14 -0.97 -17.59
C ARG A 95 -11.53 -2.36 -17.11
N ASN A 96 -12.62 -2.49 -16.35
CA ASN A 96 -13.06 -3.73 -15.71
C ASN A 96 -11.96 -4.37 -14.83
N LEU A 97 -11.16 -3.54 -14.15
CA LEU A 97 -10.11 -3.97 -13.24
C LEU A 97 -10.57 -3.89 -11.79
N LEU A 98 -10.11 -4.82 -10.96
CA LEU A 98 -10.32 -4.75 -9.51
C LEU A 98 -9.29 -3.82 -8.87
N PRO A 99 -9.72 -2.72 -8.23
CA PRO A 99 -8.78 -1.80 -7.57
C PRO A 99 -8.16 -2.45 -6.33
N ILE A 100 -6.86 -2.23 -6.14
CA ILE A 100 -6.17 -2.58 -4.89
C ILE A 100 -6.63 -1.70 -3.73
N SER A 101 -6.27 -2.07 -2.49
CA SER A 101 -6.55 -1.22 -1.33
C SER A 101 -5.79 0.12 -1.39
N GLN A 102 -6.36 1.16 -0.78
CA GLN A 102 -5.74 2.49 -0.71
C GLN A 102 -4.36 2.45 -0.04
N ASP A 103 -4.20 1.65 1.02
CA ASP A 103 -2.91 1.48 1.69
C ASP A 103 -1.87 0.89 0.75
N LYS A 104 -2.22 -0.14 -0.04
CA LYS A 104 -1.31 -0.71 -1.03
C LYS A 104 -0.96 0.30 -2.12
N TYR A 105 -1.95 1.04 -2.64
CA TYR A 105 -1.74 2.09 -3.62
C TYR A 105 -0.78 3.18 -3.10
N ARG A 106 -0.99 3.65 -1.86
CA ARG A 106 -0.09 4.59 -1.18
C ARG A 106 1.33 4.03 -1.06
N ARG A 107 1.48 2.76 -0.67
CA ARG A 107 2.81 2.13 -0.55
C ARG A 107 3.53 2.14 -1.90
N ILE A 108 2.86 1.69 -2.97
CA ILE A 108 3.41 1.71 -4.32
C ILE A 108 3.84 3.14 -4.70
N PHE A 109 2.96 4.13 -4.51
CA PHE A 109 3.26 5.53 -4.79
C PHE A 109 4.50 6.02 -4.03
N CYS A 110 4.63 5.72 -2.73
CA CYS A 110 5.73 6.21 -1.90
C CYS A 110 7.03 5.42 -2.06
N SER A 111 6.99 4.13 -2.37
CA SER A 111 8.18 3.29 -2.46
C SER A 111 8.77 3.23 -3.86
N GLU A 112 7.94 3.31 -4.90
CA GLU A 112 8.38 3.12 -6.29
C GLU A 112 8.54 4.43 -7.05
N PHE A 113 7.93 5.54 -6.59
CA PHE A 113 7.94 6.82 -7.30
C PHE A 113 8.56 7.96 -6.50
N ASN A 114 9.41 8.76 -7.16
CA ASN A 114 9.95 10.00 -6.63
C ASN A 114 9.10 11.21 -7.06
N ILE A 115 7.82 11.18 -6.68
CA ILE A 115 6.82 12.21 -7.02
C ILE A 115 6.47 13.00 -5.77
N GLY A 116 6.57 14.33 -5.85
CA GLY A 116 6.09 15.25 -4.81
C GLY A 116 4.77 15.92 -5.18
N PHE A 117 4.15 16.58 -4.21
CA PHE A 117 3.05 17.52 -4.46
C PHE A 117 3.62 18.93 -4.55
N LYS A 118 3.08 19.73 -5.47
CA LYS A 118 3.45 21.14 -5.61
C LYS A 118 2.98 21.91 -4.37
N ILE A 119 3.75 22.92 -4.01
CA ILE A 119 3.37 23.85 -2.94
C ILE A 119 2.50 24.95 -3.59
N PRO A 120 1.37 25.34 -2.97
CA PRO A 120 0.59 26.49 -3.44
C PRO A 120 1.49 27.70 -3.61
N ARG A 121 1.37 28.45 -4.72
CA ARG A 121 2.15 29.68 -4.90
C ARG A 121 1.62 30.74 -3.94
N SER A 122 2.44 31.19 -3.01
CA SER A 122 2.04 32.18 -2.00
C SER A 122 2.18 33.64 -2.44
N ASP A 123 2.91 33.94 -3.50
CA ASP A 123 2.99 35.29 -4.08
C ASP A 123 3.65 35.19 -5.47
N THR A 124 2.94 35.58 -6.53
CA THR A 124 3.58 35.83 -7.83
C THR A 124 4.15 37.24 -7.81
N CYS A 125 5.48 37.35 -7.94
CA CYS A 125 6.13 38.64 -8.13
C CYS A 125 5.68 39.22 -9.47
N LYS A 126 5.12 40.44 -9.47
CA LYS A 126 4.66 41.17 -10.67
C LYS A 126 5.75 41.41 -11.74
N ILE A 127 7.00 41.12 -11.44
CA ILE A 127 8.17 41.40 -12.30
C ILE A 127 8.55 40.17 -13.14
N CYS A 128 8.13 38.96 -12.74
CA CYS A 128 8.60 37.70 -13.34
C CYS A 128 7.48 36.83 -13.94
N ASP A 129 6.26 37.37 -14.09
CA ASP A 129 5.24 36.83 -15.01
C ASP A 129 5.48 37.37 -16.44
#